data_AF-A0A328C334-F1
#
_entry.id   AF-A0A328C334-F1
#
_cell.length_a   1.000
_cell.length_b   1.000
_cell.length_c   1.000
_cell.angle_alpha   90.00
_cell.angle_beta   90.00
_cell.angle_gamma   90.00
#
_symmetry.space_group_name_H-M   'P 1'
#
loop_
_entity.id
_entity.type
_entity.pdbx_description
1 polymer ?
#
loop_
_entity_poly.entity_id
_entity_poly.type
_entity_poly.pdbx_seq_one_letter_code
_entity_poly.pdbx_strand_id
1 'polypeptide(L)' 'MKKQIKTISYAHERGEIQDSAIKALVTDKLFRSRVERNRKGKGSYQRNAKHRKGENPFKSVQ' A
#
# COMPACT_ATOMS: atom_id res chain seq x y z
N MET A 1 -27.68 15.77 15.22
CA MET A 1 -26.59 16.45 14.48
C MET A 1 -26.16 15.56 13.32
N LYS A 2 -26.32 15.98 12.05
CA LYS A 2 -25.93 15.16 10.89
C LYS A 2 -24.40 15.21 10.76
N LYS A 3 -23.72 14.07 10.96
CA LYS A 3 -22.28 13.96 10.80
C LYS A 3 -21.96 14.00 9.31
N GLN A 4 -21.28 15.04 8.84
CA GLN A 4 -20.83 15.12 7.45
C GLN A 4 -19.79 14.02 7.20
N ILE A 5 -20.11 13.08 6.31
CA ILE A 5 -19.20 12.01 5.91
C ILE A 5 -18.34 12.55 4.77
N LYS A 6 -17.05 12.70 5.01
CA LYS A 6 -16.08 13.03 3.96
C LYS A 6 -15.92 11.80 3.06
N THR A 7 -16.54 11.81 1.89
CA THR A 7 -16.36 10.79 0.87
C THR A 7 -14.98 10.97 0.22
N ILE A 8 -14.09 9.99 0.45
CA ILE A 8 -12.80 9.91 -0.23
C ILE A 8 -13.03 9.16 -1.55
N SER A 9 -12.92 9.88 -2.68
CA SER A 9 -13.03 9.31 -4.02
C SER A 9 -11.66 8.85 -4.53
N TYR A 10 -11.62 7.67 -5.17
CA TYR A 10 -10.41 7.16 -5.83
C TYR A 10 -10.41 7.54 -7.32
N ALA A 11 -9.36 8.23 -7.76
CA ALA A 11 -9.14 8.56 -9.16
C ALA A 11 -8.48 7.37 -9.87
N HIS A 12 -9.26 6.64 -10.67
CA HIS A 12 -8.83 5.48 -11.44
C HIS A 12 -8.27 5.89 -12.81
N GLU A 13 -7.36 5.09 -13.37
CA GLU A 13 -6.65 5.41 -14.62
C GLU A 13 -7.32 4.81 -15.89
N ARG A 14 -8.57 4.36 -15.79
CA ARG A 14 -9.29 3.66 -16.87
C ARG A 14 -10.04 4.58 -17.85
N GLY A 15 -9.99 5.90 -17.64
CA GLY A 15 -10.81 6.85 -18.39
C GLY A 15 -12.29 6.72 -18.06
N GLU A 16 -13.16 7.10 -18.98
CA GLU A 16 -14.61 6.93 -18.82
C GLU A 16 -15.00 5.46 -18.95
N ILE A 17 -15.59 4.89 -17.89
CA ILE A 17 -16.04 3.49 -17.88
C ILE A 17 -17.44 3.41 -18.49
N GLN A 18 -17.56 2.71 -19.62
CA GLN A 18 -18.83 2.62 -20.36
C GLN A 18 -19.71 1.42 -19.98
N ASP A 19 -19.10 0.26 -19.69
CA ASP A 19 -19.84 -1.00 -19.46
C ASP A 19 -19.92 -1.36 -17.97
N SER A 20 -18.79 -1.75 -17.34
CA SER A 20 -18.78 -2.22 -15.95
C SER A 20 -17.67 -1.59 -15.12
N ALA A 21 -18.09 -0.89 -14.06
CA ALA A 21 -17.18 -0.30 -13.07
C ALA A 21 -16.32 -1.34 -12.35
N ILE A 22 -16.91 -2.48 -11.95
CA ILE A 22 -16.19 -3.51 -11.20
C ILE A 22 -15.09 -4.14 -12.06
N LYS A 23 -15.40 -4.50 -13.32
CA LYS A 23 -14.40 -5.09 -14.23
C LYS A 23 -13.24 -4.13 -14.49
N ALA A 24 -13.55 -2.85 -14.71
CA ALA A 24 -12.54 -1.81 -14.91
C ALA A 24 -11.64 -1.65 -13.68
N LEU A 25 -12.23 -1.63 -12.48
CA LEU A 25 -11.48 -1.49 -11.23
C LEU A 25 -10.63 -2.73 -10.91
N VAL A 26 -11.16 -3.94 -11.06
CA VAL A 26 -10.42 -5.19 -10.74
C VAL A 26 -9.11 -5.28 -11.53
N THR A 27 -9.09 -4.77 -12.76
CA THR A 27 -7.89 -4.76 -13.59
C THR A 27 -7.01 -3.52 -13.36
N ASP A 28 -7.48 -2.51 -12.63
CA ASP A 28 -6.74 -1.28 -12.34
C ASP A 28 -5.61 -1.51 -11.31
N LYS A 29 -4.65 -0.57 -11.24
CA LYS A 29 -3.49 -0.65 -10.32
C LYS A 29 -3.91 -0.79 -8.86
N LEU A 30 -5.08 -0.29 -8.49
CA LEU A 30 -5.64 -0.41 -7.14
C LEU A 30 -5.68 -1.87 -6.68
N PHE A 31 -6.09 -2.79 -7.56
CA PHE A 31 -6.32 -4.20 -7.26
C PHE A 31 -5.23 -5.13 -7.81
N ARG A 32 -4.01 -4.60 -8.03
CA ARG A 32 -2.86 -5.42 -8.44
C ARG A 32 -2.50 -6.47 -7.39
N SER A 33 -1.97 -7.60 -7.85
CA SER A 33 -1.34 -8.58 -6.96
C SER A 33 -0.16 -7.93 -6.21
N ARG A 34 -0.12 -8.13 -4.89
CA ARG A 34 0.97 -7.66 -4.04
C ARG A 34 1.77 -8.87 -3.57
N VAL A 35 3.09 -8.77 -3.69
CA VAL A 35 4.01 -9.80 -3.21
C VAL A 35 4.66 -9.31 -1.93
N GLU A 36 4.52 -10.07 -0.85
CA GLU A 36 5.21 -9.81 0.40
C GLU A 36 6.68 -10.23 0.30
N ARG A 37 7.58 -9.45 0.88
CA ARG A 37 8.99 -9.86 1.00
C ARG A 37 9.13 -10.89 2.11
N ASN A 38 9.59 -12.07 1.75
CA ASN A 38 9.92 -13.13 2.70
C ASN A 38 11.08 -12.71 3.63
N ARG A 39 11.04 -13.21 4.88
CA ARG A 39 12.10 -12.96 5.87
C ARG A 39 13.35 -13.83 5.66
N LYS A 40 13.21 -14.97 4.99
CA LYS A 40 14.30 -15.93 4.71
C LYS A 40 14.12 -16.55 3.32
N GLY A 41 15.23 -16.87 2.67
CA GLY A 41 15.27 -17.57 1.38
C GLY A 41 15.63 -16.66 0.21
N LYS A 42 15.13 -16.98 -0.99
CA LYS A 42 15.39 -16.18 -2.20
C LYS A 42 14.73 -14.81 -2.06
N GLY A 43 15.50 -13.75 -2.32
CA GLY A 43 15.00 -12.37 -2.26
C GLY A 43 14.85 -11.79 -0.85
N SER A 44 15.25 -12.52 0.20
CA SER A 44 15.12 -12.04 1.58
C SER A 44 16.28 -11.19 2.09
N TYR A 45 17.40 -11.11 1.33
CA TYR A 45 18.56 -10.33 1.74
C TYR A 45 18.26 -8.82 1.75
N GLN A 46 18.52 -8.15 2.86
CA GLN A 46 18.36 -6.71 3.03
C GLN A 46 19.71 -6.10 3.46
N ARG A 47 20.23 -5.14 2.70
CA ARG A 47 21.53 -4.50 3.04
C ARG A 47 21.49 -3.78 4.39
N ASN A 48 20.38 -3.12 4.69
CA ASN A 48 20.18 -2.39 5.94
C ASN A 48 19.02 -3.04 6.69
N ALA A 49 19.26 -3.47 7.93
CA ALA A 49 18.22 -3.95 8.82
C ALA A 49 17.37 -2.78 9.35
N LYS A 50 16.13 -3.06 9.78
CA LYS A 50 15.25 -2.06 10.41
C LYS A 50 15.89 -1.38 11.63
N HIS A 51 16.66 -2.14 12.40
CA HIS A 51 17.40 -1.65 13.57
C HIS A 51 18.86 -2.09 13.44
N ARG A 52 19.79 -1.14 13.42
CA ARG A 52 21.22 -1.44 13.40
C ARG A 52 21.68 -1.86 14.81
N LYS A 53 22.67 -2.74 14.92
CA LYS A 53 23.29 -3.05 16.23
C LYS A 53 23.74 -1.75 16.91
N GLY A 54 23.24 -1.49 18.12
CA GLY A 54 23.53 -0.27 18.90
C GLY A 54 22.57 0.90 18.68
N GLU A 55 21.55 0.78 17.83
CA GLU A 55 20.54 1.81 17.64
C GLU A 55 19.37 1.58 18.61
N ASN A 56 19.12 2.55 19.51
CA ASN A 56 17.97 2.47 20.40
C ASN A 56 16.67 2.59 19.57
N PRO A 57 15.59 1.88 19.94
CA PRO A 57 14.31 1.95 19.25
C PRO A 57 13.48 3.21 19.56
N PHE A 58 13.97 4.12 20.41
CA PHE A 58 13.24 5.29 20.93
C PHE A 58 13.90 6.64 20.58
N LYS A 59 14.81 6.68 19.60
CA LYS A 59 15.64 7.85 19.27
C LYS A 59 14.85 9.07 18.80
N SER A 60 13.59 8.89 18.41
CA SER A 60 12.72 9.94 17.87
C SER A 60 11.77 10.56 18.92
N VAL A 61 11.98 10.31 20.21
CA VAL A 61 11.10 10.76 21.31
C VAL A 61 11.81 11.78 22.21
N GLN A 62 12.77 12.54 21.68
CA GLN A 62 13.50 13.57 22.43
C GLN A 62 13.42 14.91 21.73
#